data_AF-A0A6J8CES4-F1
#
_entry.id   AF-A0A6J8CES4-F1
#
_cell.length_a   1.000
_cell.length_b   1.000
_cell.length_c   1.000
_cell.angle_alpha   90.00
_cell.angle_beta   90.00
_cell.angle_gamma   90.00
#
_symmetry.space_group_name_H-M   'P 1'
#
loop_
_entity.id
_entity.type
_entity.pdbx_description
1 polymer ?
#
loop_
_entity_poly.entity_id
_entity_poly.type
_entity_poly.pdbx_seq_one_letter_code
_entity_poly.pdbx_strand_id
1 'polypeptide(L)'
;MEECELRNLIPEQVFLLGRMGNVKQALKLITEKLQDVNKAIEFCKDHNEPELWEDLIQSSLDKPFFIKVLLHNIGTHVDPIILIDKIQEGMEIEGLRDSLVKILQDYYLQISLREGCRKILVVDSFNLLDRLIKTQKKGIAVSSASMCNVCQQRIVVFDMRYASDVIVFHCKHAFHEDCLPIRGVNSCPICSSQKRAPAFK
;
A
#
# COMPACT_ATOMS: atom_id res chain seq x y z
N MET A 1 -28.78 13.58 23.35
CA MET A 1 -29.50 12.41 22.80
C MET A 1 -31.00 12.51 23.05
N GLU A 2 -31.44 12.85 24.27
CA GLU A 2 -32.85 12.91 24.68
C GLU A 2 -33.74 13.75 23.73
N GLU A 3 -33.32 14.95 23.33
CA GLU A 3 -34.08 15.78 22.38
C GLU A 3 -34.20 15.18 20.97
N CYS A 4 -33.21 14.43 20.52
CA CYS A 4 -33.24 13.76 19.21
C CYS A 4 -34.12 12.50 19.26
N GLU A 5 -34.15 11.81 20.40
CA GLU A 5 -35.05 10.67 20.69
C GLU A 5 -36.51 11.09 20.75
N LEU A 6 -36.81 12.19 21.42
CA LEU A 6 -38.16 12.75 21.50
C LEU A 6 -38.70 13.19 20.13
N ARG A 7 -37.82 13.63 19.22
CA ARG A 7 -38.19 14.18 17.91
C ARG A 7 -38.02 13.20 16.74
N ASN A 8 -37.65 11.94 17.01
CA ASN A 8 -37.38 10.90 15.98
C ASN A 8 -36.38 11.35 14.89
N LEU A 9 -35.35 12.10 15.28
CA LEU A 9 -34.28 12.57 14.39
C LEU A 9 -33.21 11.48 14.24
N ILE A 10 -33.55 10.41 13.53
CA ILE A 10 -32.73 9.20 13.42
C ILE A 10 -31.38 9.44 12.72
N PRO A 11 -31.29 10.21 11.61
CA PRO A 11 -30.01 10.53 10.98
C PRO A 11 -29.04 11.25 11.93
N GLU A 12 -29.56 12.19 12.73
CA GLU A 12 -28.79 12.97 13.69
C GLU A 12 -28.36 12.11 14.87
N GLN A 13 -29.20 11.19 15.33
CA GLN A 13 -28.83 10.20 16.35
C GLN A 13 -27.69 9.29 15.89
N VAL A 14 -27.77 8.76 14.66
CA VAL A 14 -26.73 7.91 14.08
C VAL A 14 -25.41 8.68 13.98
N PHE A 15 -25.46 9.93 13.52
CA PHE A 15 -24.28 10.80 13.45
C PHE A 15 -23.65 11.04 14.84
N LEU A 16 -24.48 11.34 15.85
CA LEU A 16 -24.00 11.55 17.22
C LEU A 16 -23.41 10.27 17.81
N LEU A 17 -24.09 9.12 17.67
CA LEU A 17 -23.61 7.83 18.19
C LEU A 17 -22.32 7.38 17.50
N GLY A 18 -22.20 7.60 16.19
CA GLY A 18 -20.95 7.36 15.45
C GLY A 18 -19.79 8.20 15.97
N ARG A 19 -20.02 9.47 16.31
CA ARG A 19 -18.99 10.36 16.90
C ARG A 19 -18.68 10.05 18.37
N MET A 20 -19.63 9.49 19.10
CA MET A 20 -19.46 9.06 20.49
C MET A 20 -18.76 7.70 20.64
N GLY A 21 -18.45 7.01 19.53
CA GLY A 21 -17.85 5.68 19.53
C GLY A 21 -18.84 4.54 19.80
N ASN A 22 -20.14 4.83 19.85
CA ASN A 22 -21.17 3.82 20.08
C ASN A 22 -21.73 3.29 18.76
N VAL A 23 -20.81 2.74 17.96
CA VAL A 23 -21.04 2.33 16.57
C VAL A 23 -22.03 1.17 16.44
N LYS A 24 -22.07 0.24 17.40
CA LYS A 24 -23.02 -0.89 17.40
C LYS A 24 -24.47 -0.44 17.58
N GLN A 25 -24.72 0.51 18.48
CA GLN A 25 -26.08 1.06 18.64
C GLN A 25 -26.48 1.92 17.45
N ALA A 26 -25.55 2.68 16.87
CA ALA A 26 -25.79 3.43 15.63
C ALA A 26 -26.22 2.49 14.49
N LEU A 27 -25.48 1.39 14.29
CA LEU A 27 -25.79 0.39 13.26
C LEU A 27 -27.17 -0.26 13.47
N LYS A 28 -27.53 -0.59 14.72
CA LYS A 28 -28.88 -1.10 15.05
C LYS A 28 -29.97 -0.09 14.69
N LEU A 29 -29.77 1.20 14.99
CA LEU A 29 -30.75 2.23 14.61
C LEU A 29 -30.91 2.35 13.09
N ILE A 30 -29.82 2.23 12.31
CA ILE A 30 -29.89 2.25 10.85
C ILE A 30 -30.66 1.02 10.32
N THR A 31 -30.33 -0.18 10.83
CA THR A 31 -30.87 -1.45 10.32
C THR A 31 -32.32 -1.71 10.75
N GLU A 32 -32.70 -1.32 11.97
CA GLU A 32 -34.04 -1.56 12.53
C GLU A 32 -35.01 -0.42 12.25
N LYS A 33 -34.61 0.84 12.46
CA LYS A 33 -35.51 1.99 12.34
C LYS A 33 -35.50 2.64 10.96
N LEU A 34 -34.32 2.86 10.37
CA LEU A 34 -34.24 3.42 9.01
C LEU A 34 -34.51 2.35 7.94
N GLN A 35 -34.24 1.08 8.25
CA GLN A 35 -34.29 -0.06 7.32
C GLN A 35 -33.51 0.21 6.01
N ASP A 36 -32.49 1.05 6.06
CA ASP A 36 -31.71 1.49 4.90
C ASP A 36 -30.38 0.73 4.85
N VAL A 37 -30.34 -0.30 4.00
CA VAL A 37 -29.16 -1.17 3.83
C VAL A 37 -27.98 -0.40 3.27
N ASN A 38 -28.21 0.54 2.35
CA ASN A 38 -27.13 1.27 1.71
C ASN A 38 -26.42 2.18 2.72
N LYS A 39 -27.19 2.87 3.57
CA LYS A 39 -26.61 3.65 4.68
C LYS A 39 -25.89 2.77 5.70
N ALA A 40 -26.40 1.58 5.99
CA ALA A 40 -25.72 0.65 6.89
C ALA A 40 -24.36 0.21 6.32
N ILE A 41 -24.30 -0.08 5.01
CA ILE A 41 -23.07 -0.41 4.30
C ILE A 41 -22.08 0.77 4.32
N GLU A 42 -22.54 1.98 4.03
CA GLU A 42 -21.69 3.19 4.08
C GLU A 42 -21.14 3.42 5.49
N PHE A 43 -21.97 3.25 6.52
CA PHE A 43 -21.55 3.37 7.91
C PHE A 43 -20.46 2.33 8.26
N CYS A 44 -20.63 1.07 7.85
CA CYS A 44 -19.60 0.04 8.05
C CYS A 44 -18.30 0.33 7.29
N LYS A 45 -18.38 0.93 6.09
CA LYS A 45 -17.21 1.36 5.31
C LYS A 45 -16.44 2.50 5.99
N ASP A 46 -17.15 3.50 6.52
CA ASP A 46 -16.56 4.67 7.16
C ASP A 46 -15.82 4.31 8.47
N HIS A 47 -16.37 3.36 9.23
CA HIS A 47 -15.79 2.92 10.50
C HIS A 47 -14.73 1.82 10.35
N ASN A 48 -14.75 1.06 9.23
CA ASN A 48 -13.76 0.03 8.88
C ASN A 48 -13.47 -1.01 9.98
N GLU A 49 -14.47 -1.35 10.80
CA GLU A 49 -14.38 -2.37 11.85
C GLU A 49 -14.98 -3.70 11.37
N PRO A 50 -14.27 -4.84 11.51
CA PRO A 50 -14.77 -6.14 11.08
C PRO A 50 -15.97 -6.62 11.91
N GLU A 51 -16.03 -6.29 13.21
CA GLU A 51 -17.16 -6.66 14.08
C GLU A 51 -18.48 -6.04 13.61
N LEU A 52 -18.45 -4.80 13.08
CA LEU A 52 -19.64 -4.13 12.57
C LEU A 52 -20.22 -4.84 11.34
N TRP A 53 -19.37 -5.41 10.50
CA TRP A 53 -19.82 -6.21 9.36
C TRP A 53 -20.50 -7.49 9.82
N GLU A 54 -19.99 -8.14 10.86
CA GLU A 54 -20.61 -9.34 11.41
C GLU A 54 -21.97 -9.03 12.05
N ASP A 55 -22.08 -7.93 12.80
CA ASP A 55 -23.35 -7.42 13.34
C ASP A 55 -24.36 -7.07 12.23
N LEU A 56 -23.89 -6.45 11.12
CA LEU A 56 -24.72 -6.15 9.96
C LEU A 56 -25.21 -7.42 9.25
N ILE A 57 -24.33 -8.41 9.08
CA ILE A 57 -24.69 -9.69 8.48
C ILE A 57 -25.74 -10.37 9.35
N GLN A 58 -25.51 -10.49 10.66
CA GLN A 58 -26.44 -11.16 11.58
C GLN A 58 -27.83 -10.51 11.57
N SER A 59 -27.91 -9.17 11.55
CA SER A 59 -29.18 -8.43 11.48
C SER A 59 -29.88 -8.49 10.11
N SER A 60 -29.18 -8.96 9.08
CA SER A 60 -29.68 -9.07 7.71
C SER A 60 -30.17 -10.46 7.32
N LEU A 61 -29.80 -11.52 8.07
CA LEU A 61 -30.12 -12.91 7.72
C LEU A 61 -31.63 -13.16 7.64
N ASP A 62 -32.43 -12.46 8.43
CA ASP A 62 -33.89 -12.62 8.44
C ASP A 62 -34.60 -11.89 7.27
N LYS A 63 -33.87 -11.13 6.46
CA LYS A 63 -34.41 -10.19 5.46
C LYS A 63 -33.81 -10.47 4.07
N PRO A 64 -34.51 -11.19 3.16
CA PRO A 64 -33.96 -11.57 1.85
C PRO A 64 -33.58 -10.37 0.97
N PHE A 65 -34.32 -9.26 1.08
CA PHE A 65 -33.98 -8.00 0.41
C PHE A 65 -32.64 -7.42 0.87
N PHE A 66 -32.33 -7.49 2.18
CA PHE A 66 -31.06 -7.01 2.71
C PHE A 66 -29.89 -7.85 2.19
N ILE A 67 -30.04 -9.18 2.18
CA ILE A 67 -29.00 -10.09 1.67
C ILE A 67 -28.67 -9.79 0.22
N LYS A 68 -29.68 -9.55 -0.62
CA LYS A 68 -29.49 -9.16 -2.03
C LYS A 68 -28.65 -7.89 -2.18
N VAL A 69 -28.99 -6.84 -1.42
CA VAL A 69 -28.29 -5.55 -1.49
C VAL A 69 -26.87 -5.67 -0.92
N LEU A 70 -26.69 -6.44 0.16
CA LEU A 70 -25.39 -6.73 0.74
C LEU A 70 -24.50 -7.44 -0.27
N LEU A 71 -24.95 -8.55 -0.87
CA LEU A 71 -24.21 -9.29 -1.90
C LEU A 71 -23.76 -8.39 -3.05
N HIS A 72 -24.59 -7.43 -3.48
CA HIS A 72 -24.25 -6.54 -4.57
C HIS A 72 -23.14 -5.52 -4.25
N ASN A 73 -22.96 -5.20 -2.97
CA ASN A 73 -22.14 -4.08 -2.50
C ASN A 73 -20.95 -4.48 -1.61
N ILE A 74 -20.82 -5.77 -1.27
CA ILE A 74 -19.81 -6.28 -0.32
C ILE A 74 -18.42 -6.50 -0.92
N GLY A 75 -18.30 -6.64 -2.25
CA GLY A 75 -17.18 -7.29 -2.96
C GLY A 75 -15.76 -6.72 -2.78
N THR A 76 -15.55 -5.66 -1.99
CA THR A 76 -14.22 -5.11 -1.67
C THR A 76 -13.87 -5.10 -0.18
N HIS A 77 -14.83 -5.32 0.73
CA HIS A 77 -14.62 -5.14 2.17
C HIS A 77 -14.80 -6.42 2.99
N VAL A 78 -15.62 -7.35 2.51
CA VAL A 78 -15.90 -8.62 3.18
C VAL A 78 -15.88 -9.74 2.16
N ASP A 79 -15.40 -10.91 2.55
CA ASP A 79 -15.47 -12.09 1.70
C ASP A 79 -16.94 -12.55 1.55
N PRO A 80 -17.48 -12.61 0.32
CA PRO A 80 -18.87 -12.97 0.08
C PRO A 80 -19.18 -14.41 0.51
N ILE A 81 -18.15 -15.27 0.63
CA ILE A 81 -18.27 -16.63 1.15
C ILE A 81 -18.86 -16.64 2.57
N ILE A 82 -18.44 -15.69 3.42
CA ILE A 82 -18.92 -15.58 4.81
C ILE A 82 -20.43 -15.30 4.84
N LEU A 83 -20.91 -14.47 3.91
CA LEU A 83 -22.33 -14.18 3.81
C LEU A 83 -23.10 -15.37 3.28
N ILE A 84 -22.61 -16.03 2.22
CA ILE A 84 -23.25 -17.18 1.58
C ILE A 84 -23.41 -18.35 2.57
N ASP A 85 -22.39 -18.62 3.38
CA ASP A 85 -22.39 -19.73 4.35
C ASP A 85 -23.42 -19.53 5.49
N LYS A 86 -23.82 -18.28 5.77
CA LYS A 86 -24.79 -17.95 6.82
C LYS A 86 -26.25 -17.89 6.33
N ILE A 87 -26.51 -18.00 5.02
CA ILE A 87 -27.87 -17.96 4.48
C ILE A 87 -28.62 -19.26 4.82
N GLN A 88 -29.84 -19.15 5.37
CA GLN A 88 -30.66 -20.33 5.67
C GLN A 88 -31.10 -21.06 4.39
N GLU A 89 -31.05 -22.39 4.41
CA GLU A 89 -31.52 -23.23 3.31
C GLU A 89 -33.03 -23.05 3.09
N GLY A 90 -33.44 -22.89 1.83
CA GLY A 90 -34.85 -22.71 1.46
C GLY A 90 -35.34 -21.25 1.43
N MET A 91 -34.47 -20.27 1.72
CA MET A 91 -34.81 -18.85 1.59
C MET A 91 -34.87 -18.41 0.12
N GLU A 92 -36.00 -17.85 -0.30
CA GLU A 92 -36.13 -17.27 -1.64
C GLU A 92 -35.52 -15.86 -1.70
N ILE A 93 -34.41 -15.73 -2.43
CA ILE A 93 -33.74 -14.46 -2.67
C ILE A 93 -33.83 -14.11 -4.15
N GLU A 94 -34.60 -13.08 -4.48
CA GLU A 94 -34.76 -12.62 -5.86
C GLU A 94 -33.47 -12.07 -6.45
N GLY A 95 -33.08 -12.57 -7.63
CA GLY A 95 -31.88 -12.08 -8.34
C GLY A 95 -30.56 -12.53 -7.73
N LEU A 96 -30.56 -13.54 -6.85
CA LEU A 96 -29.34 -14.10 -6.26
C LEU A 96 -28.34 -14.56 -7.33
N ARG A 97 -28.83 -15.22 -8.39
CA ARG A 97 -28.00 -15.65 -9.53
C ARG A 97 -27.21 -14.50 -10.14
N ASP A 98 -27.88 -13.39 -10.44
CA ASP A 98 -27.25 -12.24 -11.10
C ASP A 98 -26.24 -11.56 -10.18
N SER A 99 -26.56 -11.45 -8.87
CA SER A 99 -25.62 -10.97 -7.87
C SER A 99 -24.38 -11.85 -7.76
N LEU A 100 -24.52 -13.17 -7.76
CA LEU A 100 -23.39 -14.11 -7.72
C LEU A 100 -22.53 -14.04 -8.99
N VAL A 101 -23.16 -13.95 -10.17
CA VAL A 101 -22.43 -13.78 -11.44
C VAL A 101 -21.62 -12.49 -11.42
N LYS A 102 -22.19 -11.39 -10.95
CA LYS A 102 -21.48 -10.12 -10.81
C LYS A 102 -20.28 -10.25 -9.86
N ILE A 103 -20.47 -10.83 -8.67
CA ILE A 103 -19.37 -11.06 -7.70
C ILE A 103 -18.25 -11.88 -8.34
N LEU A 104 -18.57 -12.98 -9.01
CA LEU A 104 -17.57 -13.82 -9.66
C LEU A 104 -16.81 -13.07 -10.76
N GLN A 105 -17.51 -12.24 -11.55
CA GLN A 105 -16.88 -11.38 -12.56
C GLN A 105 -15.95 -10.35 -11.91
N ASP A 106 -16.38 -9.69 -10.84
CA ASP A 106 -15.58 -8.71 -10.11
C ASP A 106 -14.31 -9.36 -9.52
N TYR A 107 -14.43 -10.54 -8.90
CA TYR A 107 -13.29 -11.32 -8.41
C TYR A 107 -12.35 -11.75 -9.54
N TYR A 108 -12.88 -12.21 -10.66
CA TYR A 108 -12.08 -12.56 -11.83
C TYR A 108 -11.28 -11.36 -12.34
N LEU A 109 -11.91 -10.18 -12.42
CA LEU A 109 -11.23 -8.94 -12.80
C LEU A 109 -10.12 -8.57 -11.81
N GLN A 110 -10.38 -8.66 -10.50
CA GLN A 110 -9.36 -8.42 -9.47
C GLN A 110 -8.15 -9.36 -9.61
N ILE A 111 -8.39 -10.67 -9.81
CA ILE A 111 -7.33 -11.66 -10.02
C ILE A 111 -6.55 -11.35 -11.30
N SER A 112 -7.24 -11.09 -12.41
CA SER A 112 -6.63 -10.76 -13.70
C SER A 112 -5.75 -9.51 -13.61
N LEU A 113 -6.21 -8.46 -12.92
CA LEU A 113 -5.43 -7.25 -12.66
C LEU A 113 -4.19 -7.57 -11.82
N ARG A 114 -4.36 -8.31 -10.71
CA ARG A 114 -3.26 -8.69 -9.83
C ARG A 114 -2.19 -9.49 -10.57
N GLU A 115 -2.59 -10.41 -11.45
CA GLU A 115 -1.68 -11.17 -12.28
C GLU A 115 -0.95 -10.29 -13.30
N GLY A 116 -1.66 -9.36 -13.96
CA GLY A 116 -1.08 -8.38 -14.86
C GLY A 116 -0.01 -7.53 -14.17
N CYS A 117 -0.37 -6.94 -13.02
CA CYS A 117 0.56 -6.16 -12.19
C CYS A 117 1.75 -7.01 -11.73
N ARG A 118 1.53 -8.25 -11.30
CA ARG A 118 2.62 -9.17 -10.91
C ARG A 118 3.61 -9.39 -12.04
N LYS A 119 3.12 -9.66 -13.26
CA LYS A 119 3.98 -9.87 -14.44
C LYS A 119 4.85 -8.64 -14.73
N ILE A 120 4.24 -7.44 -14.70
CA ILE A 120 4.95 -6.17 -14.92
C ILE A 120 6.02 -5.96 -13.83
N LEU A 121 5.64 -6.10 -12.56
CA LEU A 121 6.55 -5.91 -11.42
C LEU A 121 7.76 -6.84 -11.47
N VAL A 122 7.55 -8.10 -11.83
CA VAL A 122 8.64 -9.09 -11.96
C VAL A 122 9.60 -8.67 -13.07
N VAL A 123 9.08 -8.32 -14.25
CA VAL A 123 9.90 -7.87 -15.40
C VAL A 123 10.68 -6.61 -15.05
N ASP A 124 10.03 -5.63 -14.42
CA ASP A 124 10.68 -4.38 -14.01
C ASP A 124 11.76 -4.62 -12.96
N SER A 125 11.52 -5.50 -12.00
CA SER A 125 12.52 -5.88 -11.00
C SER A 125 13.78 -6.46 -11.65
N PHE A 126 13.63 -7.40 -12.59
CA PHE A 126 14.76 -7.96 -13.33
C PHE A 126 15.46 -6.91 -14.19
N ASN A 127 14.72 -6.05 -14.90
CA ASN A 127 15.29 -4.98 -15.71
C ASN A 127 16.09 -3.98 -14.88
N LEU A 128 15.58 -3.58 -13.71
CA LEU A 128 16.27 -2.68 -12.80
C LEU A 128 17.54 -3.33 -12.23
N LEU A 129 17.46 -4.61 -11.85
CA LEU A 129 18.61 -5.37 -11.37
C LEU A 129 19.70 -5.51 -12.45
N ASP A 130 19.34 -5.87 -13.67
CA ASP A 130 20.29 -5.97 -14.79
C ASP A 130 20.93 -4.62 -15.11
N ARG A 131 20.16 -3.52 -15.11
CA ARG A 131 20.71 -2.15 -15.27
C ARG A 131 21.69 -1.79 -14.15
N LEU A 132 21.37 -2.14 -12.90
CA LEU A 132 22.25 -1.91 -11.75
C LEU A 132 23.56 -2.69 -11.92
N ILE A 133 23.48 -4.00 -12.21
CA ILE A 133 24.66 -4.85 -12.41
C ILE A 133 25.52 -4.35 -13.57
N LYS A 134 24.90 -4.00 -14.71
CA LYS A 134 25.61 -3.42 -15.86
C LYS A 134 26.30 -2.10 -15.50
N THR A 135 25.68 -1.28 -14.67
CA THR A 135 26.26 -0.01 -14.22
C THR A 135 27.41 -0.23 -13.24
N GLN A 136 27.29 -1.20 -12.35
CA GLN A 136 28.32 -1.53 -11.36
C GLN A 136 29.53 -2.24 -11.98
N LYS A 137 29.32 -3.07 -13.01
CA LYS A 137 30.39 -3.76 -13.77
C LYS A 137 31.09 -2.86 -14.79
N LYS A 138 30.54 -1.68 -15.11
CA LYS A 138 31.20 -0.74 -16.02
C LYS A 138 32.45 -0.18 -15.34
N GLY A 139 33.55 -0.18 -16.08
CA GLY A 139 34.77 0.54 -15.68
C GLY A 139 34.50 2.05 -15.58
N ILE A 140 35.19 2.71 -14.66
CA ILE A 140 35.17 4.16 -14.52
C ILE A 140 36.38 4.70 -15.29
N ALA A 141 36.13 5.60 -16.25
CA ALA A 141 37.22 6.25 -16.97
C ALA A 141 37.91 7.28 -16.05
N VAL A 142 39.24 7.17 -15.95
CA VAL A 142 40.10 8.10 -15.22
C VAL A 142 41.01 8.77 -16.24
N SER A 143 40.83 10.07 -16.44
CA SER A 143 41.65 10.85 -17.37
C SER A 143 42.91 11.38 -16.68
N SER A 144 43.95 11.75 -17.44
CA SER A 144 45.19 12.36 -16.92
C SER A 144 44.98 13.69 -16.17
N ALA A 145 43.81 14.31 -16.32
CA ALA A 145 43.38 15.50 -15.59
C ALA A 145 42.73 15.19 -14.22
N SER A 146 42.51 13.92 -13.86
CA SER A 146 41.87 13.57 -12.59
C SER A 146 42.80 13.88 -11.41
N MET A 147 42.27 14.62 -10.44
CA MET A 147 42.99 15.03 -9.22
C MET A 147 42.43 14.34 -8.00
N CYS A 148 43.30 14.05 -7.02
CA CYS A 148 42.90 13.52 -5.74
C CYS A 148 42.11 14.58 -4.97
N ASN A 149 40.95 14.23 -4.43
CA ASN A 149 40.12 15.18 -3.70
C ASN A 149 40.63 15.52 -2.29
N VAL A 150 41.73 14.91 -1.84
CA VAL A 150 42.37 15.18 -0.55
C VAL A 150 43.63 16.01 -0.74
N CYS A 151 44.60 15.53 -1.54
CA CYS A 151 45.88 16.22 -1.73
C CYS A 151 45.92 17.15 -2.96
N GLN A 152 44.87 17.15 -3.80
CA GLN A 152 44.77 17.91 -5.05
C GLN A 152 45.86 17.61 -6.11
N GLN A 153 46.66 16.57 -5.91
CA GLN A 153 47.67 16.13 -6.88
C GLN A 153 47.07 15.22 -7.94
N ARG A 154 47.76 15.09 -9.08
CA ARG A 154 47.34 14.19 -10.17
C ARG A 154 47.34 12.74 -9.70
N ILE A 155 46.28 12.02 -10.05
CA ILE A 155 46.11 10.60 -9.69
C ILE A 155 46.85 9.70 -10.68
N VAL A 156 46.84 10.08 -11.96
CA VAL A 156 47.54 9.35 -13.01
C VAL A 156 48.92 9.98 -13.20
N VAL A 157 49.96 9.21 -12.88
CA VAL A 157 51.37 9.61 -13.04
C VAL A 157 52.03 8.68 -14.05
N PHE A 158 52.84 9.24 -14.96
CA PHE A 158 53.49 8.47 -16.03
C PHE A 158 54.78 7.77 -15.57
N ASP A 159 55.37 8.21 -14.46
CA ASP A 159 56.56 7.61 -13.88
C ASP A 159 56.17 6.60 -12.78
N MET A 160 56.45 5.32 -13.03
CA MET A 160 56.13 4.21 -12.11
C MET A 160 56.76 4.36 -10.73
N ARG A 161 57.81 5.17 -10.57
CA ARG A 161 58.46 5.42 -9.27
C ARG A 161 57.60 6.21 -8.29
N TYR A 162 56.62 6.95 -8.82
CA TYR A 162 55.70 7.79 -8.05
C TYR A 162 54.24 7.32 -8.18
N ALA A 163 54.02 6.14 -8.76
CA ALA A 163 52.70 5.55 -8.87
C ALA A 163 52.27 4.98 -7.51
N SER A 164 51.10 5.42 -7.03
CA SER A 164 50.43 4.84 -5.87
C SER A 164 49.14 4.15 -6.31
N ASP A 165 48.68 3.19 -5.51
CA ASP A 165 47.40 2.54 -5.72
C ASP A 165 46.25 3.55 -5.64
N VAL A 166 45.26 3.39 -6.51
CA VAL A 166 44.19 4.38 -6.71
C VAL A 166 42.84 3.77 -6.39
N ILE A 167 42.04 4.48 -5.61
CA ILE A 167 40.66 4.11 -5.28
C ILE A 167 39.71 5.11 -5.95
N VAL A 168 38.83 4.61 -6.80
CA VAL A 168 37.80 5.40 -7.49
C VAL A 168 36.42 4.90 -7.11
N PHE A 169 35.59 5.79 -6.57
CA PHE A 169 34.22 5.47 -6.21
C PHE A 169 33.27 5.65 -7.40
N HIS A 170 32.11 4.98 -7.39
CA HIS A 170 31.07 5.13 -8.43
C HIS A 170 30.50 6.56 -8.58
N CYS A 171 30.73 7.44 -7.61
CA CYS A 171 30.45 8.88 -7.73
C CYS A 171 31.52 9.67 -8.53
N LYS A 172 32.51 8.97 -9.11
CA LYS A 172 33.66 9.52 -9.87
C LYS A 172 34.69 10.27 -9.03
N HIS A 173 34.53 10.34 -7.71
CA HIS A 173 35.60 10.83 -6.83
C HIS A 173 36.72 9.80 -6.77
N ALA A 174 37.94 10.27 -6.98
CA ALA A 174 39.14 9.47 -7.03
C ALA A 174 40.14 9.95 -5.97
N PHE A 175 40.88 9.00 -5.40
CA PHE A 175 41.80 9.19 -4.29
C PHE A 175 43.02 8.28 -4.46
N HIS A 176 44.18 8.70 -3.98
CA HIS A 176 45.29 7.77 -3.72
C HIS A 176 44.93 6.91 -2.51
N GLU A 177 45.37 5.66 -2.47
CA GLU A 177 45.14 4.76 -1.32
C GLU A 177 45.65 5.40 -0.02
N ASP A 178 46.83 6.03 -0.07
CA ASP A 178 47.45 6.69 1.10
C ASP A 178 46.72 7.96 1.55
N CYS A 179 45.89 8.56 0.69
CA CYS A 179 45.09 9.73 1.03
C CYS A 179 43.78 9.37 1.71
N LEU A 180 43.42 8.09 1.80
CA LEU A 180 42.21 7.63 2.48
C LEU A 180 42.55 7.26 3.94
N PRO A 181 41.84 7.82 4.94
CA PRO A 181 42.17 7.64 6.35
C PRO A 181 41.93 6.22 6.88
N ILE A 182 41.27 5.33 6.10
CA ILE A 182 40.94 3.97 6.50
C ILE A 182 41.11 3.05 5.28
N ARG A 183 41.88 1.96 5.43
CA ARG A 183 41.95 0.89 4.41
C ARG A 183 40.60 0.16 4.34
N GLY A 184 40.00 0.06 3.16
CA GLY A 184 38.73 -0.67 2.95
C GLY A 184 37.44 0.16 3.05
N VAL A 185 37.50 1.47 2.78
CA VAL A 185 36.29 2.31 2.75
C VAL A 185 35.42 1.97 1.53
N ASN A 186 34.24 1.39 1.78
CA ASN A 186 33.25 1.05 0.74
C ASN A 186 32.36 2.23 0.31
N SER A 187 32.53 3.42 0.88
CA SER A 187 31.70 4.60 0.62
C SER A 187 32.51 5.88 0.48
N CYS A 188 32.25 6.67 -0.56
CA CYS A 188 32.97 7.92 -0.78
C CYS A 188 32.81 8.91 0.38
N PRO A 189 33.90 9.40 1.02
CA PRO A 189 33.84 10.30 2.17
C PRO A 189 33.19 11.66 1.87
N ILE A 190 33.23 12.10 0.62
CA ILE A 190 32.60 13.36 0.17
C ILE A 190 31.08 13.20 0.08
N CYS A 191 30.62 12.13 -0.59
CA CYS A 191 29.19 11.89 -0.78
C CYS A 191 28.50 11.43 0.51
N SER A 192 29.18 10.67 1.38
CA SER A 192 28.63 10.25 2.68
C SER A 192 28.41 11.44 3.62
N SER A 193 29.25 12.46 3.51
CA SER A 193 29.11 13.71 4.28
C SER A 193 27.93 14.56 3.77
N GLN A 194 27.63 14.52 2.47
CA GLN A 194 26.48 15.22 1.87
C GLN A 194 25.13 14.55 2.14
N LYS A 195 25.06 13.21 2.23
CA LYS A 195 23.81 12.46 2.52
C LYS A 195 23.22 12.73 3.92
N ARG A 196 23.97 13.35 4.83
CA ARG A 196 23.49 13.72 6.17
C ARG A 196 22.74 15.07 6.22
N ALA A 197 22.71 15.82 5.12
CA ALA A 197 21.81 16.96 5.01
C ALA A 197 20.41 16.43 4.61
N PRO A 198 19.35 16.69 5.40
CA PRO A 198 18.01 16.29 5.01
C PRO A 198 17.65 16.97 3.69
N ALA A 199 17.19 16.17 2.72
CA ALA A 199 16.57 16.69 1.52
C ALA A 199 15.28 17.41 1.92
N PHE A 200 15.37 18.74 2.06
CA PHE A 200 14.21 19.61 2.16
C PHE A 200 13.63 19.80 0.75
N LYS A 201 12.45 19.21 0.56
CA LYS A 201 11.26 19.58 -0.25
C LYS A 201 10.71 18.41 -1.03
#